data_AF-A0A959A4K1-F1
#
_entry.id   AF-A0A959A4K1-F1
#
_cell.length_a   1.000
_cell.length_b   1.000
_cell.length_c   1.000
_cell.angle_alpha   90.00
_cell.angle_beta   90.00
_cell.angle_gamma   90.00
#
_symmetry.space_group_name_H-M   'P 1'
#
loop_
_entity.id
_entity.type
_entity.pdbx_description
1 polymer ?
#
loop_
_entity_poly.entity_id
_entity_poly.type
_entity_poly.pdbx_seq_one_letter_code
_entity_poly.pdbx_strand_id
1 'polypeptide(L)'
;MKNYNELAFGGQKVMGAISFLLFILISSVATAQLSPGDLSSPHAHLEGIANCTQCHTLGDKVSNDKCLECHKEIKSRMDGRAGYHYSKEVKGKDCFACHSDHHGRHFDMVHFDEEKFDHGLAGYKLTGAHQKIDCRDCHRPDYVEDRILKKRAETFLGLKTACINCHEDYHQKTLDNDCAKCHSTDA
;
A
#
# COMPACT_ATOMS: atom_id res chain seq x y z
N MET A 1 18.31 -55.33 -74.93
CA MET A 1 17.77 -54.05 -75.44
C MET A 1 16.55 -53.67 -74.61
N LYS A 2 16.41 -52.37 -74.26
CA LYS A 2 15.42 -51.71 -73.36
C LYS A 2 15.66 -52.02 -71.87
N ASN A 3 16.21 -51.16 -71.00
CA ASN A 3 16.30 -49.70 -70.84
C ASN A 3 15.00 -49.00 -70.34
N TYR A 4 15.15 -48.40 -69.14
CA TYR A 4 14.49 -47.25 -68.53
C TYR A 4 13.24 -47.39 -67.63
N ASN A 5 13.45 -46.93 -66.38
CA ASN A 5 12.72 -45.89 -65.63
C ASN A 5 11.89 -46.25 -64.39
N GLU A 6 12.45 -45.81 -63.25
CA GLU A 6 11.85 -45.04 -62.15
C GLU A 6 10.35 -45.21 -61.84
N LEU A 7 10.06 -45.61 -60.60
CA LEU A 7 8.97 -45.00 -59.83
C LEU A 7 9.45 -44.66 -58.41
N ALA A 8 9.65 -43.37 -58.22
CA ALA A 8 10.03 -42.67 -57.00
C ALA A 8 8.81 -42.37 -56.11
N PHE A 9 9.04 -42.48 -54.80
CA PHE A 9 8.50 -41.65 -53.70
C PHE A 9 6.98 -41.32 -53.66
N GLY A 10 6.27 -42.03 -52.78
CA GLY A 10 4.89 -41.68 -52.36
C GLY A 10 4.63 -41.69 -50.84
N GLY A 11 5.64 -41.79 -49.98
CA GLY A 11 5.47 -42.04 -48.52
C GLY A 11 5.64 -40.84 -47.58
N GLN A 12 6.01 -39.65 -48.07
CA GLN A 12 6.61 -38.61 -47.21
C GLN A 12 5.65 -37.48 -46.78
N LYS A 13 4.38 -37.50 -47.21
CA LYS A 13 3.44 -36.39 -46.93
C LYS A 13 2.60 -36.53 -45.65
N VAL A 14 2.42 -37.75 -45.13
CA VAL A 14 1.53 -37.97 -43.97
C VAL A 14 2.24 -37.74 -42.63
N MET A 15 3.54 -38.06 -42.54
CA MET A 15 4.33 -37.88 -41.32
C MET A 15 4.53 -36.39 -40.95
N GLY A 16 4.60 -35.50 -41.95
CA GLY A 16 4.79 -34.06 -41.74
C GLY A 16 3.57 -33.36 -41.14
N ALA A 17 2.36 -33.78 -41.50
CA ALA A 17 1.12 -33.17 -41.01
C ALA A 17 0.88 -33.46 -39.53
N ILE A 18 1.22 -34.67 -39.05
CA ILE A 18 1.07 -35.06 -37.64
C ILE A 18 2.10 -34.34 -36.76
N SER A 19 3.36 -34.23 -37.21
CA SER A 19 4.37 -33.44 -36.48
C SER A 19 4.06 -31.94 -36.44
N PHE A 20 3.46 -31.37 -37.49
CA PHE A 20 3.06 -29.96 -37.51
C PHE A 20 1.87 -29.67 -36.57
N LEU A 21 0.90 -30.59 -36.49
CA LEU A 21 -0.21 -30.53 -35.54
C LEU A 21 0.27 -30.69 -34.08
N LEU A 22 1.24 -31.56 -33.81
CA LEU A 22 1.82 -31.73 -32.47
C LEU A 22 2.59 -30.48 -32.02
N PHE A 23 3.29 -29.79 -32.93
CA PHE A 23 4.04 -28.57 -32.62
C PHE A 23 3.14 -27.37 -32.30
N ILE A 24 1.96 -27.27 -32.95
CA ILE A 24 0.94 -26.25 -32.66
C ILE A 24 0.29 -26.50 -31.29
N LEU A 25 0.08 -27.75 -30.90
CA LEU A 25 -0.48 -28.09 -29.59
C LEU A 25 0.47 -27.74 -28.43
N ILE A 26 1.79 -27.90 -28.61
CA ILE A 26 2.79 -27.61 -27.56
C ILE A 26 2.99 -26.09 -27.37
N SER A 27 2.75 -25.27 -28.39
CA SER A 27 2.95 -23.81 -28.34
C SER A 27 1.78 -23.02 -27.72
N SER A 28 0.73 -23.69 -27.25
CA SER A 28 -0.48 -23.05 -26.71
C SER A 28 -0.50 -22.90 -25.17
N VAL A 29 0.52 -23.37 -24.45
CA VAL A 29 0.72 -23.04 -23.02
C VAL A 29 1.63 -21.82 -22.86
N ALA A 30 1.29 -20.73 -23.55
CA ALA A 30 1.73 -19.41 -23.12
C ALA A 30 0.84 -19.00 -21.95
N THR A 31 1.26 -19.31 -20.72
CA THR A 31 0.63 -18.72 -19.54
C THR A 31 0.86 -17.21 -19.63
N ALA A 32 -0.14 -16.48 -20.09
CA ALA A 32 -0.18 -15.04 -19.90
C ALA A 32 -0.22 -14.83 -18.37
N GLN A 33 0.95 -14.58 -17.78
CA GLN A 33 1.08 -14.18 -16.38
C GLN A 33 0.55 -12.74 -16.32
N LEU A 34 -0.78 -12.60 -16.24
CA LEU A 34 -1.47 -11.31 -16.22
C LEU A 34 -1.26 -10.57 -14.89
N SER A 35 -0.91 -11.28 -13.82
CA SER A 35 -0.61 -10.71 -12.51
C SER A 35 0.84 -10.97 -12.12
N PRO A 36 1.61 -9.94 -11.72
CA PRO A 36 2.99 -10.11 -11.25
C PRO A 36 3.13 -10.97 -9.99
N GLY A 37 2.04 -11.13 -9.23
CA GLY A 37 1.96 -11.88 -7.98
C GLY A 37 0.66 -11.60 -7.24
N ASP A 38 0.44 -12.32 -6.13
CA ASP A 38 -0.70 -12.10 -5.22
C ASP A 38 -0.66 -10.70 -4.62
N LEU A 39 -1.83 -10.07 -4.49
CA LEU A 39 -1.94 -8.81 -3.76
C LEU A 39 -1.66 -9.02 -2.27
N SER A 40 -1.11 -8.01 -1.61
CA SER A 40 -0.91 -7.97 -0.16
C SER A 40 -2.23 -8.20 0.60
N SER A 41 -2.16 -8.67 1.84
CA SER A 41 -3.35 -8.96 2.66
C SER A 41 -4.38 -7.82 2.73
N PRO A 42 -4.00 -6.53 2.87
CA PRO A 42 -4.96 -5.41 2.85
C PRO A 42 -5.77 -5.31 1.54
N HIS A 43 -5.18 -5.69 0.41
CA HIS A 43 -5.79 -5.59 -0.92
C HIS A 43 -6.23 -6.94 -1.50
N ALA A 44 -6.14 -8.04 -0.74
CA ALA A 44 -6.52 -9.37 -1.21
C ALA A 44 -7.95 -9.45 -1.77
N HIS A 45 -8.86 -8.62 -1.24
CA HIS A 45 -10.24 -8.53 -1.71
C HIS A 45 -10.41 -7.89 -3.10
N LEU A 46 -9.37 -7.26 -3.64
CA LEU A 46 -9.34 -6.61 -4.95
C LEU A 46 -8.81 -7.52 -6.05
N GLU A 47 -8.54 -8.80 -5.75
CA GLU A 47 -8.08 -9.73 -6.76
C GLU A 47 -9.14 -10.12 -7.77
N GLY A 48 -8.67 -10.65 -8.91
CA GLY A 48 -9.49 -11.08 -10.02
C GLY A 48 -9.29 -10.19 -11.24
N ILE A 49 -9.38 -10.80 -12.42
CA ILE A 49 -9.07 -10.15 -13.70
C ILE A 49 -9.94 -8.92 -14.00
N ALA A 50 -11.14 -8.85 -13.41
CA ALA A 50 -12.04 -7.72 -13.59
C ALA A 50 -11.63 -6.49 -12.76
N ASN A 51 -10.74 -6.66 -11.78
CA ASN A 51 -10.42 -5.64 -10.78
C ASN A 51 -9.09 -4.91 -11.04
N CYS A 52 -8.32 -5.31 -12.07
CA CYS A 52 -7.04 -4.69 -12.40
C CYS A 52 -7.15 -3.16 -12.58
N THR A 53 -8.27 -2.70 -13.16
CA THR A 53 -8.52 -1.28 -13.44
C THR A 53 -8.97 -0.47 -12.23
N GLN A 54 -9.15 -1.11 -11.06
CA GLN A 54 -9.37 -0.39 -9.80
C GLN A 54 -8.09 0.36 -9.38
N CYS A 55 -6.92 -0.13 -9.76
CA CYS A 55 -5.62 0.50 -9.47
C CYS A 55 -4.89 0.96 -10.74
N HIS A 56 -5.02 0.24 -11.86
CA HIS A 56 -4.31 0.55 -13.10
C HIS A 56 -5.15 1.33 -14.11
N THR A 57 -4.53 2.31 -14.75
CA THR A 57 -5.02 2.85 -16.03
C THR A 57 -4.38 2.06 -17.16
N LEU A 58 -5.18 1.61 -18.13
CA LEU A 58 -4.68 0.79 -19.23
C LEU A 58 -3.63 1.54 -20.05
N GLY A 59 -2.44 0.95 -20.17
CA GLY A 59 -1.31 1.54 -20.92
C GLY A 59 -0.44 2.50 -20.11
N ASP A 60 -0.81 2.79 -18.86
CA ASP A 60 -0.10 3.71 -17.98
C ASP A 60 0.32 3.04 -16.66
N LYS A 61 1.20 3.72 -15.91
CA LYS A 61 1.53 3.34 -14.53
C LYS A 61 0.35 3.62 -13.59
N VAL A 62 0.37 3.00 -12.41
CA VAL A 62 -0.58 3.31 -11.33
C VAL A 62 -0.48 4.79 -10.96
N SER A 63 -1.62 5.48 -10.90
CA SER A 63 -1.72 6.87 -10.46
C SER A 63 -2.03 6.94 -8.97
N ASN A 64 -1.49 7.95 -8.28
CA ASN A 64 -1.83 8.25 -6.90
C ASN A 64 -3.34 8.48 -6.70
N ASP A 65 -4.02 9.04 -7.70
CA ASP A 65 -5.46 9.30 -7.62
C ASP A 65 -6.25 8.01 -7.41
N LYS A 66 -5.83 6.89 -8.03
CA LYS A 66 -6.45 5.58 -7.84
C LYS A 66 -6.35 5.09 -6.40
N CYS A 67 -5.21 5.31 -5.74
CA CYS A 67 -5.06 5.01 -4.33
C CYS A 67 -5.99 5.90 -3.48
N LEU A 68 -6.04 7.20 -3.78
CA LEU A 68 -6.77 8.21 -3.01
C LEU A 68 -8.30 8.15 -3.20
N GLU A 69 -8.81 7.48 -4.24
CA GLU A 69 -10.25 7.17 -4.43
C GLU A 69 -10.78 6.31 -3.27
N CYS A 70 -9.98 5.36 -2.77
CA CYS A 70 -10.31 4.49 -1.64
C CYS A 70 -9.73 5.01 -0.31
N HIS A 71 -8.49 5.50 -0.31
CA HIS A 71 -7.81 6.05 0.87
C HIS A 71 -8.19 7.52 1.15
N LYS A 72 -9.50 7.74 1.34
CA LYS A 72 -10.09 9.08 1.46
C LYS A 72 -9.59 9.85 2.68
N GLU A 73 -9.28 9.17 3.77
CA GLU A 73 -8.67 9.78 4.95
C GLU A 73 -7.29 10.36 4.65
N ILE A 74 -6.45 9.63 3.90
CA ILE A 74 -5.13 10.12 3.49
C ILE A 74 -5.29 11.29 2.54
N LYS A 75 -6.21 11.17 1.56
CA LYS A 75 -6.55 12.25 0.64
C LYS A 75 -6.95 13.52 1.39
N SER A 76 -7.88 13.40 2.34
CA SER A 76 -8.37 14.53 3.14
C SER A 76 -7.24 15.23 3.91
N ARG A 77 -6.31 14.46 4.48
CA ARG A 77 -5.15 15.05 5.17
C ARG A 77 -4.17 15.73 4.23
N MET A 78 -3.88 15.13 3.08
CA MET A 78 -2.99 15.72 2.07
C MET A 78 -3.57 17.02 1.48
N ASP A 79 -4.87 17.03 1.15
CA ASP A 79 -5.60 18.21 0.69
C ASP A 79 -5.57 19.31 1.76
N GLY A 80 -5.73 18.93 3.02
CA GLY A 80 -5.61 19.79 4.20
C GLY A 80 -4.17 20.15 4.59
N ARG A 81 -3.17 19.75 3.79
CA ARG A 81 -1.75 20.02 4.02
C ARG A 81 -1.23 19.53 5.37
N ALA A 82 -1.71 18.38 5.82
CA ALA A 82 -1.46 17.86 7.16
C ALA A 82 -0.93 16.42 7.16
N GLY A 83 -0.16 16.09 8.20
CA GLY A 83 0.38 14.75 8.42
C GLY A 83 1.58 14.40 7.53
N TYR A 84 2.14 13.21 7.78
CA TYR A 84 3.41 12.78 7.19
C TYR A 84 3.39 12.71 5.65
N HIS A 85 2.27 12.33 5.04
CA HIS A 85 2.13 12.26 3.58
C HIS A 85 2.19 13.63 2.87
N TYR A 86 2.00 14.74 3.61
CA TYR A 86 2.23 16.10 3.09
C TYR A 86 3.62 16.66 3.45
N SER A 87 4.42 15.91 4.21
CA SER A 87 5.78 16.32 4.59
C SER A 87 6.69 16.47 3.37
N LYS A 88 7.81 17.17 3.58
CA LYS A 88 8.87 17.31 2.56
C LYS A 88 9.44 15.98 2.06
N GLU A 89 9.28 14.89 2.83
CA GLU A 89 9.86 13.59 2.50
C GLU A 89 8.98 12.77 1.57
N VAL A 90 7.66 13.00 1.61
CA VAL A 90 6.68 12.18 0.90
C VAL A 90 5.96 12.97 -0.19
N LYS A 91 5.74 14.27 0.01
CA LYS A 91 4.95 15.10 -0.91
C LYS A 91 5.50 15.03 -2.33
N GLY A 92 4.63 14.67 -3.27
CA GLY A 92 4.95 14.59 -4.70
C GLY A 92 5.57 13.26 -5.15
N LYS A 93 5.78 12.30 -4.24
CA LYS A 93 6.17 10.93 -4.62
C LYS A 93 4.95 10.13 -5.08
N ASP A 94 5.20 9.13 -5.92
CA ASP A 94 4.20 8.13 -6.26
C ASP A 94 3.95 7.21 -5.05
N CYS A 95 2.69 6.91 -4.73
CA CYS A 95 2.31 6.08 -3.58
C CYS A 95 3.00 4.72 -3.62
N PHE A 96 3.01 4.08 -4.80
CA PHE A 96 3.60 2.74 -4.98
C PHE A 96 5.12 2.70 -4.77
N ALA A 97 5.81 3.85 -4.78
CA ALA A 97 7.25 3.91 -4.53
C ALA A 97 7.60 3.49 -3.08
N CYS A 98 6.64 3.65 -2.16
CA CYS A 98 6.75 3.15 -0.79
C CYS A 98 5.73 2.05 -0.51
N HIS A 99 4.51 2.17 -1.06
CA HIS A 99 3.40 1.23 -0.88
C HIS A 99 3.31 0.23 -2.04
N SER A 100 4.35 -0.58 -2.23
CA SER A 100 4.37 -1.56 -3.32
C SER A 100 3.43 -2.74 -3.03
N ASP A 101 2.74 -3.21 -4.06
CA ASP A 101 1.85 -4.38 -3.99
C ASP A 101 2.32 -5.46 -4.98
N HIS A 102 1.64 -6.61 -5.04
CA HIS A 102 2.00 -7.80 -5.81
C HIS A 102 3.20 -8.60 -5.32
N HIS A 103 3.67 -8.34 -4.10
CA HIS A 103 4.80 -9.06 -3.49
C HIS A 103 4.36 -10.24 -2.60
N GLY A 104 3.07 -10.61 -2.64
CA GLY A 104 2.49 -11.70 -1.86
C GLY A 104 1.73 -11.22 -0.61
N ARG A 105 0.90 -12.12 -0.05
CA ARG A 105 -0.03 -11.82 1.05
C ARG A 105 0.61 -11.15 2.26
N HIS A 106 1.76 -11.66 2.65
CA HIS A 106 2.44 -11.24 3.87
C HIS A 106 3.51 -10.20 3.62
N PHE A 107 3.55 -9.61 2.41
CA PHE A 107 4.44 -8.50 2.15
C PHE A 107 4.04 -7.30 2.99
N ASP A 108 5.02 -6.76 3.71
CA ASP A 108 4.86 -5.49 4.39
C ASP A 108 4.93 -4.36 3.35
N MET A 109 3.75 -3.91 2.94
CA MET A 109 3.60 -2.82 1.97
C MET A 109 4.21 -1.52 2.49
N VAL A 110 4.28 -1.31 3.80
CA VAL A 110 4.72 -0.04 4.38
C VAL A 110 5.96 -0.27 5.20
N HIS A 111 7.11 -0.35 4.53
CA HIS A 111 8.37 -0.44 5.22
C HIS A 111 8.73 0.89 5.90
N PHE A 112 8.28 1.06 7.14
CA PHE A 112 8.41 2.27 7.94
C PHE A 112 9.30 2.02 9.15
N ASP A 113 10.36 2.82 9.28
CA ASP A 113 11.30 2.74 10.40
C ASP A 113 10.77 3.61 11.56
N GLU A 114 10.05 2.97 12.49
CA GLU A 114 9.48 3.63 13.66
C GLU A 114 10.56 4.24 14.58
N GLU A 115 11.74 3.62 14.67
CA GLU A 115 12.82 4.08 15.57
C GLU A 115 13.46 5.39 15.09
N LYS A 116 13.48 5.62 13.77
CA LYS A 116 14.07 6.81 13.15
C LYS A 116 13.04 7.88 12.79
N PHE A 117 11.78 7.66 13.07
CA PHE A 117 10.73 8.57 12.65
C PHE A 117 10.75 9.90 13.42
N ASP A 118 10.84 11.02 12.70
CA ASP A 118 10.66 12.35 13.26
C ASP A 118 9.17 12.76 13.23
N HIS A 119 8.53 12.74 14.40
CA HIS A 119 7.12 13.12 14.56
C HIS A 119 6.84 14.59 14.16
N GLY A 120 7.88 15.45 14.13
CA GLY A 120 7.80 16.79 13.57
C GLY A 120 7.37 16.81 12.09
N LEU A 121 7.69 15.76 11.32
CA LEU A 121 7.25 15.60 9.94
C LEU A 121 5.74 15.35 9.82
N ALA A 122 5.10 14.85 10.88
CA ALA A 122 3.64 14.69 10.96
C ALA A 122 2.93 15.95 11.49
N GLY A 123 3.68 16.99 11.87
CA GLY A 123 3.14 18.27 12.35
C GLY A 123 2.97 18.36 13.87
N TYR A 124 3.54 17.43 14.65
CA TYR A 124 3.55 17.48 16.10
C TYR A 124 4.91 17.03 16.64
N LYS A 125 5.73 17.95 17.13
CA LYS A 125 7.06 17.62 17.64
C LYS A 125 6.96 17.10 19.07
N LEU A 126 7.50 15.90 19.33
CA LEU A 126 7.60 15.33 20.67
C LEU A 126 8.77 15.97 21.44
N THR A 127 8.55 16.28 22.71
CA THR A 127 9.56 16.86 23.63
C THR A 127 9.60 16.14 24.98
N GLY A 128 10.75 16.24 25.65
CA GLY A 128 11.07 15.58 26.92
C GLY A 128 10.66 14.11 26.98
N ALA A 129 9.86 13.75 27.98
CA ALA A 129 9.48 12.36 28.24
C ALA A 129 8.73 11.71 27.05
N HIS A 130 7.99 12.49 26.26
CA HIS A 130 7.24 11.98 25.10
C HIS A 130 8.14 11.48 23.97
N GLN A 131 9.42 11.84 23.94
CA GLN A 131 10.34 11.38 22.88
C GLN A 131 10.73 9.91 23.04
N LYS A 132 10.52 9.32 24.22
CA LYS A 132 10.94 7.95 24.55
C LYS A 132 9.77 6.99 24.71
N ILE A 133 8.54 7.46 24.51
CA ILE A 133 7.35 6.64 24.64
C ILE A 133 7.15 5.79 23.38
N ASP A 134 6.58 4.60 23.56
CA ASP A 134 6.23 3.75 22.45
C ASP A 134 5.10 4.38 21.60
N CYS A 135 5.16 4.21 20.27
CA CYS A 135 4.17 4.82 19.37
C CYS A 135 2.75 4.36 19.74
N ARG A 136 2.60 3.09 20.13
CA ARG A 136 1.31 2.46 20.42
C ARG A 136 0.76 2.83 21.81
N ASP A 137 1.55 3.49 22.67
CA ASP A 137 1.03 4.04 23.93
C ASP A 137 0.19 5.31 23.69
N CYS A 138 0.54 6.08 22.66
CA CYS A 138 -0.22 7.24 22.22
C CYS A 138 -1.26 6.85 21.16
N HIS A 139 -0.89 6.11 20.11
CA HIS A 139 -1.76 5.78 18.98
C HIS A 139 -2.74 4.65 19.30
N ARG A 140 -3.58 4.87 20.31
CA ARG A 140 -4.59 3.92 20.78
C ARG A 140 -5.98 4.30 20.28
N PRO A 141 -6.82 3.31 19.93
CA PRO A 141 -8.22 3.56 19.57
C PRO A 141 -9.01 4.33 20.63
N ASP A 142 -8.62 4.23 21.91
CA ASP A 142 -9.28 4.92 23.03
C ASP A 142 -9.21 6.45 22.90
N TYR A 143 -8.12 6.98 22.32
CA TYR A 143 -7.91 8.43 22.14
C TYR A 143 -8.40 8.96 20.79
N VAL A 144 -8.96 8.09 19.94
CA VAL A 144 -9.52 8.46 18.64
C VAL A 144 -11.02 8.68 18.78
N GLU A 145 -11.47 9.92 18.53
CA GLU A 145 -12.90 10.26 18.56
C GLU A 145 -13.64 9.86 17.28
N ASP A 146 -12.95 9.88 16.13
CA ASP A 146 -13.54 9.55 14.85
C ASP A 146 -13.91 8.06 14.80
N ARG A 147 -15.20 7.78 14.66
CA ARG A 147 -15.76 6.41 14.72
C ARG A 147 -15.31 5.52 13.57
N ILE A 148 -14.92 6.09 12.43
CA ILE A 148 -14.48 5.34 11.26
C ILE A 148 -12.99 5.01 11.41
N LEU A 149 -12.16 5.99 11.75
CA LEU A 149 -10.74 5.78 12.00
C LEU A 149 -10.52 4.81 13.16
N LYS A 150 -11.27 4.95 14.26
CA LYS A 150 -11.17 4.07 15.43
C LYS A 150 -11.38 2.58 15.12
N LYS A 151 -12.11 2.25 14.05
CA LYS A 151 -12.34 0.84 13.63
C LYS A 151 -11.20 0.26 12.82
N ARG A 152 -10.28 1.09 12.31
CA ARG A 152 -9.12 0.62 11.56
C ARG A 152 -8.06 0.16 12.56
N ALA A 153 -7.76 -1.12 12.52
CA ALA A 153 -6.68 -1.70 13.32
C ALA A 153 -5.37 -0.93 13.03
N GLU A 154 -4.58 -0.68 14.07
CA GLU A 154 -3.26 -0.02 13.96
C GLU A 154 -3.28 1.36 13.28
N THR A 155 -4.37 2.13 13.39
CA THR A 155 -4.38 3.48 12.81
C THR A 155 -3.52 4.45 13.62
N PHE A 156 -2.62 5.15 12.92
CA PHE A 156 -1.86 6.27 13.47
C PHE A 156 -2.57 7.64 13.28
N LEU A 157 -3.84 7.64 12.88
CA LEU A 157 -4.62 8.85 12.60
C LEU A 157 -5.66 9.11 13.70
N GLY A 158 -6.10 10.37 13.79
CA GLY A 158 -7.28 10.74 14.57
C GLY A 158 -7.00 11.15 16.02
N LEU A 159 -5.73 11.15 16.44
CA LEU A 159 -5.32 11.73 17.72
C LEU A 159 -5.43 13.25 17.71
N LYS A 160 -5.86 13.80 18.86
CA LYS A 160 -5.77 15.22 19.17
C LYS A 160 -4.51 15.50 20.00
N THR A 161 -3.99 16.71 19.91
CA THR A 161 -2.72 17.10 20.55
C THR A 161 -2.86 17.81 21.90
N ALA A 162 -4.09 18.11 22.34
CA ALA A 162 -4.29 18.74 23.63
C ALA A 162 -4.00 17.75 24.76
N CYS A 163 -3.30 18.20 25.81
CA CYS A 163 -2.81 17.37 26.91
C CYS A 163 -3.92 16.53 27.54
N ILE A 164 -5.10 17.13 27.72
CA ILE A 164 -6.28 16.51 28.34
C ILE A 164 -6.86 15.32 27.58
N ASN A 165 -6.46 15.08 26.32
CA ASN A 165 -6.90 13.89 25.59
C ASN A 165 -6.22 12.61 26.10
N CYS A 166 -5.07 12.75 26.74
CA CYS A 166 -4.29 11.64 27.30
C CYS A 166 -4.11 11.77 28.82
N HIS A 167 -4.08 12.98 29.36
CA HIS A 167 -3.86 13.25 30.78
C HIS A 167 -5.15 13.67 31.48
N GLU A 168 -5.36 13.11 32.67
CA GLU A 168 -6.43 13.53 33.57
C GLU A 168 -6.11 14.90 34.19
N ASP A 169 -7.15 15.73 34.37
CA ASP A 169 -7.02 17.01 35.06
C ASP A 169 -7.07 16.83 36.58
N TYR A 170 -5.90 16.94 37.21
CA TYR A 170 -5.74 16.90 38.66
C TYR A 170 -6.14 18.22 39.36
N HIS A 171 -6.40 19.29 38.60
CA HIS A 171 -6.79 20.61 39.15
C HIS A 171 -8.30 20.74 39.31
N GLN A 172 -9.06 19.65 39.17
CA GLN A 172 -10.50 19.62 39.46
C GLN A 172 -11.27 20.69 38.66
N LYS A 173 -10.84 20.98 37.43
CA LYS A 173 -11.44 21.97 36.52
C LYS A 173 -11.43 23.41 37.04
N THR A 174 -10.55 23.73 37.98
CA THR A 174 -10.38 25.09 38.52
C THR A 174 -9.44 25.95 37.68
N LEU A 175 -8.59 25.33 36.87
CA LEU A 175 -7.69 25.98 35.93
C LEU A 175 -8.16 25.79 34.48
N ASP A 176 -7.61 26.59 33.58
CA ASP A 176 -7.87 26.41 32.15
C ASP A 176 -7.14 25.19 31.56
N ASN A 177 -7.60 24.71 30.41
CA ASN A 177 -7.08 23.50 29.78
C ASN A 177 -5.75 23.71 29.03
N ASP A 178 -5.15 24.90 29.07
CA ASP A 178 -3.82 25.16 28.52
C ASP A 178 -2.74 24.81 29.54
N CYS A 179 -2.47 23.50 29.64
CA CYS A 179 -1.50 22.96 30.58
C CYS A 179 -0.10 23.56 30.40
N ALA A 180 0.24 24.03 29.19
CA ALA A 180 1.56 24.57 28.86
C ALA A 180 1.86 25.92 29.55
N LYS A 181 0.87 26.58 30.14
CA LYS A 181 1.09 27.80 30.94
C LYS A 181 1.87 27.54 32.22
N CYS A 182 1.81 26.31 32.75
CA CYS A 182 2.45 25.95 34.01
C CYS A 182 3.30 24.68 33.91
N HIS A 183 2.98 23.76 33.01
CA HIS A 183 3.74 22.53 32.79
C HIS A 183 4.59 22.66 31.52
N SER A 184 5.89 22.41 31.67
CA SER A 184 6.78 22.22 30.53
C SER A 184 6.92 20.74 30.22
N THR A 185 6.99 20.42 28.93
CA THR A 185 7.37 19.10 28.44
C THR A 185 8.86 19.03 28.12
N ASP A 186 9.61 20.14 28.25
CA ASP A 186 11.06 20.16 28.07
C ASP A 186 11.79 19.58 29.29
N ALA A 187 13.02 19.09 29.06
CA ALA A 187 13.88 18.52 30.09
C ALA A 187 14.71 19.59 30.82
#